data_AF-S4MN61-F1
#
_entry.id   AF-S4MN61-F1
#
_cell.length_a   1.000
_cell.length_b   1.000
_cell.length_c   1.000
_cell.angle_alpha   90.00
_cell.angle_beta   90.00
_cell.angle_gamma   90.00
#
_symmetry.space_group_name_H-M   'P 1'
#
loop_
_entity.id
_entity.type
_entity.pdbx_description
1 polymer ?
#
loop_
_entity_poly.entity_id
_entity_poly.type
_entity_poly.pdbx_seq_one_letter_code
_entity_poly.pdbx_strand_id
1 'polypeptide(L)'
;MRALRILLIVVVILGGLFVIADRVAVNFAEGEAADRLKTTENLSATPDVSIKGFPFLTQVVGGSLDDIEVGITDYEAAAGNGAEKIRIDDLRADMRGVEFSGDYSSATATSATGTATIAYDELLKTAKSEPTQVAPGVTANVVGLSDGGNGKIKVTVEATVLGTKLPEPVSVLSSVTVIDGDTVRVKADGLPKFGGVEIAESRVRAITDFQQKIDGLPGGIQLDKVQAAPNGVEITVKGSNVRLAG
;
A
#
# COMPACT_ATOMS: atom_id res chain seq x y z
N MET A 1 -26.13 36.01 -41.42
CA MET A 1 -25.78 36.53 -40.08
C MET A 1 -26.73 36.08 -38.97
N ARG A 2 -28.07 36.20 -39.10
CA ARG A 2 -29.03 35.81 -38.02
C ARG A 2 -29.08 34.31 -37.71
N ALA A 3 -29.16 33.45 -38.73
CA ALA A 3 -29.18 32.00 -38.55
C ALA A 3 -27.89 31.47 -37.92
N LEU A 4 -26.73 31.99 -38.34
CA LEU A 4 -25.43 31.65 -37.74
C LEU A 4 -25.35 32.03 -36.26
N ARG A 5 -25.91 33.19 -35.89
CA ARG A 5 -25.96 33.65 -34.50
C ARG A 5 -26.86 32.75 -33.64
N ILE A 6 -28.03 32.35 -34.16
CA ILE A 6 -28.95 31.44 -33.48
C ILE A 6 -28.29 30.07 -33.30
N LEU A 7 -27.68 29.53 -34.36
CA LEU A 7 -26.95 28.27 -34.29
C LEU A 7 -25.83 28.31 -33.23
N LEU A 8 -25.04 29.38 -33.20
CA LEU A 8 -23.99 29.56 -32.19
C LEU A 8 -24.57 29.58 -30.78
N ILE A 9 -25.66 30.33 -30.54
CA ILE A 9 -26.32 30.39 -29.22
C ILE A 9 -26.81 29.01 -28.80
N VAL A 10 -27.46 28.27 -29.71
CA VAL A 10 -27.95 26.92 -29.43
C VAL A 10 -26.78 25.99 -29.09
N VAL A 11 -25.69 26.04 -29.85
CA VAL A 11 -24.48 25.24 -29.58
C VAL A 11 -23.88 25.58 -28.22
N VAL A 12 -23.81 26.86 -27.86
CA VAL A 12 -23.30 27.29 -26.55
C VAL A 12 -24.21 26.82 -25.42
N ILE A 13 -25.53 26.91 -25.56
CA ILE A 13 -26.48 26.44 -24.55
C ILE A 13 -26.38 24.92 -24.39
N LEU A 14 -26.41 24.17 -25.49
CA LEU A 14 -26.29 22.71 -25.45
C LEU A 14 -24.94 22.26 -24.92
N GLY A 15 -23.86 22.95 -25.30
CA GLY A 15 -22.54 22.72 -24.74
C GLY A 15 -22.51 22.96 -23.22
N GLY A 16 -23.08 24.08 -22.75
CA GLY A 16 -23.19 24.36 -21.33
C GLY A 16 -23.98 23.30 -20.55
N LEU A 17 -25.15 22.90 -21.07
CA LEU A 17 -25.96 21.84 -20.47
C LEU A 17 -25.23 20.49 -20.44
N PHE A 18 -24.50 20.16 -21.50
CA PHE A 18 -23.71 18.93 -21.56
C PHE A 18 -22.62 18.91 -20.48
N VAL A 19 -21.89 20.02 -20.29
CA VAL A 19 -20.86 20.11 -19.23
C VAL A 19 -21.48 19.95 -17.84
N ILE A 20 -22.65 20.51 -17.59
CA ILE A 20 -23.35 20.36 -16.30
C ILE A 20 -23.76 18.89 -16.09
N ALA A 21 -24.37 18.26 -17.08
CA ALA A 21 -24.79 16.86 -17.01
C ALA A 21 -23.58 15.92 -16.79
N ASP A 22 -22.49 16.17 -17.51
CA ASP A 22 -21.23 15.43 -17.38
C ASP A 22 -20.69 15.47 -15.94
N ARG A 23 -20.70 16.66 -15.32
CA ARG A 23 -20.19 16.85 -13.97
C ARG A 23 -21.10 16.25 -12.90
N VAL A 24 -22.40 16.30 -13.08
CA VAL A 24 -23.33 15.61 -12.17
C VAL A 24 -23.17 14.09 -12.28
N ALA A 25 -22.99 13.57 -13.49
CA ALA A 25 -22.84 12.14 -13.73
C ALA A 25 -21.58 11.55 -13.08
N VAL A 26 -20.43 12.22 -13.19
CA VAL A 26 -19.18 11.72 -12.57
C VAL A 26 -19.26 11.72 -11.05
N ASN A 27 -19.78 12.79 -10.42
CA ASN A 27 -19.93 12.84 -8.96
C ASN A 27 -20.86 11.73 -8.45
N PHE A 28 -21.92 11.42 -9.20
CA PHE A 28 -22.81 10.33 -8.86
C PHE A 28 -22.14 8.96 -9.00
N ALA A 29 -21.37 8.76 -10.08
CA ALA A 29 -20.62 7.53 -10.32
C ALA A 29 -19.53 7.27 -9.26
N GLU A 30 -18.80 8.32 -8.86
CA GLU A 30 -17.80 8.27 -7.77
C GLU A 30 -18.44 7.81 -6.45
N GLY A 31 -19.59 8.40 -6.08
CA GLY A 31 -20.33 8.02 -4.86
C GLY A 31 -20.84 6.57 -4.89
N GLU A 32 -21.44 6.14 -5.99
CA GLU A 32 -21.91 4.75 -6.15
C GLU A 32 -20.75 3.74 -6.11
N ALA A 33 -19.61 4.08 -6.72
CA ALA A 33 -18.41 3.24 -6.66
C ALA A 33 -17.87 3.13 -5.22
N ALA A 34 -17.83 4.24 -4.49
CA ALA A 34 -17.41 4.26 -3.09
C ALA A 34 -18.31 3.39 -2.19
N ASP A 35 -19.64 3.49 -2.34
CA ASP A 35 -20.59 2.70 -1.57
C ASP A 35 -20.51 1.20 -1.90
N ARG A 36 -20.29 0.85 -3.16
CA ARG A 36 -20.06 -0.54 -3.57
C ARG A 36 -18.75 -1.11 -3.02
N LEU A 37 -17.66 -0.34 -3.05
CA LEU A 37 -16.40 -0.75 -2.45
C LEU A 37 -16.55 -0.96 -0.94
N LYS A 38 -17.22 -0.04 -0.26
CA LYS A 38 -17.50 -0.17 1.18
C LYS A 38 -18.24 -1.46 1.53
N THR A 39 -19.27 -1.80 0.76
CA THR A 39 -20.08 -2.99 1.01
C THR A 39 -19.38 -4.29 0.62
N THR A 40 -18.66 -4.29 -0.52
CA THR A 40 -17.95 -5.47 -1.03
C THR A 40 -16.74 -5.83 -0.16
N GLU A 41 -15.96 -4.83 0.24
CA GLU A 41 -14.76 -4.99 1.08
C GLU A 41 -15.07 -4.88 2.58
N ASN A 42 -16.35 -4.74 2.96
CA ASN A 42 -16.81 -4.60 4.35
C ASN A 42 -16.03 -3.52 5.14
N LEU A 43 -15.84 -2.35 4.53
CA LEU A 43 -15.06 -1.25 5.08
C LEU A 43 -15.83 -0.52 6.20
N SER A 44 -15.10 -0.09 7.23
CA SER A 44 -15.65 0.69 8.34
C SER A 44 -16.09 2.10 7.90
N ALA A 45 -15.33 2.71 6.98
CA ALA A 45 -15.58 4.02 6.40
C ALA A 45 -15.91 3.93 4.90
N THR A 46 -16.55 4.97 4.37
CA THR A 46 -16.75 5.08 2.92
C THR A 46 -15.42 5.50 2.28
N PRO A 47 -14.91 4.76 1.29
CA PRO A 47 -13.66 5.12 0.63
C PRO A 47 -13.84 6.35 -0.26
N ASP A 48 -12.74 7.04 -0.54
CA ASP A 48 -12.69 8.12 -1.51
C ASP A 48 -12.45 7.54 -2.89
N VAL A 49 -13.29 7.89 -3.87
CA VAL A 49 -13.13 7.46 -5.26
C VAL A 49 -13.18 8.70 -6.11
N SER A 50 -12.17 8.90 -6.95
CA SER A 50 -12.14 9.98 -7.91
C SER A 50 -11.91 9.45 -9.32
N ILE A 51 -12.81 9.82 -10.23
CA ILE A 51 -12.72 9.49 -11.64
C ILE A 51 -12.31 10.77 -12.37
N LYS A 52 -11.08 10.78 -12.89
CA LYS A 52 -10.57 11.93 -13.64
C LYS A 52 -10.95 11.83 -15.12
N GLY A 53 -10.60 12.89 -15.83
CA GLY A 53 -10.87 13.03 -17.26
C GLY A 53 -12.15 13.83 -17.56
N PHE A 54 -12.19 14.39 -18.77
CA PHE A 54 -13.27 15.24 -19.22
C PHE A 54 -13.40 15.19 -20.74
N PRO A 55 -14.62 15.00 -21.30
CA PRO A 55 -15.89 14.71 -20.59
C PRO A 55 -15.99 13.26 -20.10
N PHE A 56 -16.49 13.05 -18.88
CA PHE A 56 -16.71 11.71 -18.31
C PHE A 56 -17.69 10.87 -19.15
N LEU A 57 -18.82 11.44 -19.57
CA LEU A 57 -19.84 10.73 -20.35
C LEU A 57 -19.31 10.23 -21.69
N THR A 58 -18.37 10.97 -22.29
CA THR A 58 -17.70 10.56 -23.53
C THR A 58 -16.79 9.36 -23.29
N GLN A 59 -16.05 9.35 -22.18
CA GLN A 59 -15.19 8.22 -21.79
C GLN A 59 -16.01 6.96 -21.55
N VAL A 60 -17.10 7.06 -20.78
CA VAL A 60 -18.02 5.93 -20.53
C VAL A 60 -18.59 5.35 -21.82
N VAL A 61 -19.04 6.20 -22.75
CA VAL A 61 -19.52 5.73 -24.07
C VAL A 61 -18.40 5.08 -24.89
N GLY A 62 -17.16 5.55 -24.73
CA GLY A 62 -15.96 4.96 -25.31
C GLY A 62 -15.57 3.61 -24.69
N GLY A 63 -16.17 3.22 -23.55
CA GLY A 63 -15.85 1.98 -22.85
C GLY A 63 -14.53 2.02 -22.06
N SER A 64 -14.01 3.21 -21.76
CA SER A 64 -12.75 3.37 -21.03
C SER A 64 -12.82 4.55 -20.05
N LEU A 65 -11.96 4.55 -19.03
CA LEU A 65 -11.71 5.68 -18.15
C LEU A 65 -10.21 5.95 -18.09
N ASP A 66 -9.82 7.21 -18.23
CA ASP A 66 -8.41 7.57 -18.37
C ASP A 66 -7.62 7.40 -17.07
N ASP A 67 -8.20 7.80 -15.93
CA ASP A 67 -7.53 7.83 -14.64
C ASP A 67 -8.57 7.72 -13.50
N ILE A 68 -8.37 6.73 -12.62
CA ILE A 68 -9.21 6.44 -11.46
C ILE A 68 -8.31 6.36 -10.22
N GLU A 69 -8.63 7.17 -9.22
CA GLU A 69 -7.99 7.18 -7.92
C GLU A 69 -8.94 6.60 -6.87
N VAL A 70 -8.44 5.71 -6.02
CA VAL A 70 -9.18 5.15 -4.88
C VAL A 70 -8.34 5.32 -3.62
N GLY A 71 -8.95 5.85 -2.56
CA GLY A 71 -8.38 6.02 -1.24
C GLY A 71 -9.21 5.29 -0.19
N ILE A 72 -8.61 4.33 0.50
CA ILE A 72 -9.21 3.60 1.62
C ILE A 72 -8.42 3.94 2.87
N THR A 73 -9.11 4.45 3.88
CA THR A 73 -8.55 4.63 5.22
C THR A 73 -8.92 3.45 6.10
N ASP A 74 -8.00 3.00 6.94
CA ASP A 74 -8.25 1.99 7.97
C ASP A 74 -8.76 0.65 7.40
N TYR A 75 -7.97 0.05 6.50
CA TYR A 75 -8.25 -1.24 5.89
C TYR A 75 -7.69 -2.39 6.74
N GLU A 76 -8.50 -3.38 7.07
CA GLU A 76 -8.05 -4.59 7.75
C GLU A 76 -7.72 -5.69 6.71
N ALA A 77 -6.44 -6.01 6.59
CA ALA A 77 -5.98 -7.13 5.77
C ALA A 77 -5.68 -8.36 6.63
N ALA A 78 -5.84 -9.56 6.07
CA ALA A 78 -5.35 -10.78 6.72
C ALA A 78 -3.81 -10.84 6.64
N ALA A 79 -3.16 -11.23 7.73
CA ALA A 79 -1.71 -11.40 7.83
C ALA A 79 -1.34 -12.86 8.11
N GLY A 80 -0.21 -13.30 7.54
CA GLY A 80 0.35 -14.63 7.77
C GLY A 80 -0.57 -15.77 7.30
N ASN A 81 -0.98 -16.62 8.23
CA ASN A 81 -1.87 -17.77 7.99
C ASN A 81 -3.37 -17.43 8.02
N GLY A 82 -3.72 -16.13 8.06
CA GLY A 82 -5.10 -15.65 8.04
C GLY A 82 -5.80 -15.59 9.40
N ALA A 83 -5.12 -15.99 10.48
CA ALA A 83 -5.64 -15.85 11.85
C ALA A 83 -5.39 -14.44 12.44
N GLU A 84 -4.36 -13.75 11.97
CA GLU A 84 -4.01 -12.40 12.39
C GLU A 84 -4.53 -11.39 11.37
N LYS A 85 -5.00 -10.25 11.86
CA LYS A 85 -5.36 -9.09 11.04
C LYS A 85 -4.29 -8.03 11.21
N ILE A 86 -3.98 -7.34 10.12
CA ILE A 86 -3.09 -6.19 10.09
C ILE A 86 -3.87 -4.98 9.57
N ARG A 87 -3.81 -3.90 10.33
CA ARG A 87 -4.40 -2.62 9.95
C ARG A 87 -3.48 -1.84 9.00
N ILE A 88 -4.05 -1.38 7.89
CA ILE A 88 -3.42 -0.52 6.90
C ILE A 88 -4.10 0.85 7.00
N ASP A 89 -3.35 1.86 7.41
CA ASP A 89 -3.92 3.17 7.76
C ASP A 89 -4.33 3.97 6.51
N ASP A 90 -3.47 3.95 5.48
CA ASP A 90 -3.64 4.75 4.27
C ASP A 90 -3.31 3.88 3.06
N LEU A 91 -4.36 3.45 2.36
CA LEU A 91 -4.28 2.67 1.13
C LEU A 91 -4.76 3.54 -0.03
N ARG A 92 -3.89 3.83 -0.99
CA ARG A 92 -4.24 4.51 -2.24
C ARG A 92 -3.92 3.65 -3.45
N ALA A 93 -4.77 3.75 -4.46
CA ALA A 93 -4.56 3.15 -5.77
C ALA A 93 -4.86 4.18 -6.87
N ASP A 94 -3.97 4.30 -7.85
CA ASP A 94 -4.10 5.10 -9.08
C ASP A 94 -4.05 4.11 -10.25
N MET A 95 -5.10 4.13 -11.07
CA MET A 95 -5.28 3.22 -12.20
C MET A 95 -5.49 4.04 -13.46
N ARG A 96 -4.68 3.79 -14.48
CA ARG A 96 -4.68 4.56 -15.74
C ARG A 96 -5.03 3.70 -16.92
N GLY A 97 -5.79 4.28 -17.85
CA GLY A 97 -6.27 3.62 -19.06
C GLY A 97 -7.05 2.37 -18.71
N VAL A 98 -8.14 2.54 -17.95
CA VAL A 98 -9.04 1.47 -17.52
C VAL A 98 -10.02 1.18 -18.65
N GLU A 99 -9.92 -0.01 -19.24
CA GLU A 99 -10.83 -0.48 -20.28
C GLU A 99 -11.83 -1.49 -19.71
N PHE A 100 -13.11 -1.31 -20.05
CA PHE A 100 -14.17 -2.25 -19.67
C PHE A 100 -14.39 -3.28 -20.78
N SER A 101 -14.77 -4.50 -20.41
CA SER A 101 -15.28 -5.47 -21.38
C SER A 101 -16.57 -4.96 -22.03
N GLY A 102 -16.91 -5.46 -23.22
CA GLY A 102 -18.08 -4.98 -23.97
C GLY A 102 -19.43 -5.15 -23.25
N ASP A 103 -19.49 -6.01 -22.24
CA ASP A 103 -20.63 -6.24 -21.33
C ASP A 103 -20.46 -5.55 -19.96
N TYR A 104 -19.38 -4.80 -19.75
CA TYR A 104 -19.00 -4.12 -18.50
C TYR A 104 -18.86 -5.04 -17.28
N SER A 105 -18.65 -6.35 -17.51
CA SER A 105 -18.49 -7.34 -16.43
C SER A 105 -17.07 -7.39 -15.86
N SER A 106 -16.08 -6.89 -16.60
CA SER A 106 -14.67 -6.85 -16.19
C SER A 106 -14.01 -5.55 -16.60
N ALA A 107 -12.91 -5.21 -15.92
CA ALA A 107 -12.12 -4.02 -16.18
C ALA A 107 -10.62 -4.31 -16.08
N THR A 108 -9.84 -3.74 -17.00
CA THR A 108 -8.37 -3.87 -17.03
C THR A 108 -7.72 -2.49 -17.14
N ALA A 109 -6.82 -2.17 -16.22
CA ALA A 109 -6.01 -0.96 -16.27
C ALA A 109 -4.72 -1.19 -17.07
N THR A 110 -4.37 -0.26 -17.95
CA THR A 110 -3.08 -0.28 -18.65
C THR A 110 -1.92 -0.23 -17.66
N SER A 111 -2.02 0.61 -16.64
CA SER A 111 -1.08 0.65 -15.52
C SER A 111 -1.81 0.93 -14.21
N ALA A 112 -1.33 0.36 -13.12
CA ALA A 112 -1.79 0.70 -11.78
C ALA A 112 -0.59 0.95 -10.87
N THR A 113 -0.71 1.94 -9.99
CA THR A 113 0.20 2.18 -8.88
C THR A 113 -0.58 2.23 -7.58
N GLY A 114 0.06 1.86 -6.48
CA GLY A 114 -0.60 1.92 -5.19
C GLY A 114 0.39 2.16 -4.07
N THR A 115 -0.11 2.75 -2.98
CA THR A 115 0.65 2.99 -1.77
C THR A 115 -0.14 2.50 -0.57
N ALA A 116 0.51 1.81 0.36
CA ALA A 116 -0.07 1.36 1.61
C ALA A 116 0.85 1.76 2.78
N THR A 117 0.28 2.30 3.85
CA THR A 117 1.03 2.60 5.08
C THR A 117 0.58 1.69 6.21
N ILE A 118 1.53 1.00 6.84
CA ILE A 118 1.29 0.17 8.02
C ILE A 118 1.98 0.80 9.22
N ALA A 119 1.21 1.10 10.25
CA ALA A 119 1.73 1.74 11.46
C ALA A 119 2.70 0.82 12.23
N TYR A 120 3.67 1.43 12.90
CA TYR A 120 4.71 0.69 13.63
C TYR A 120 4.17 -0.13 14.80
N ASP A 121 3.12 0.34 15.48
CA ASP A 121 2.47 -0.36 16.56
C ASP A 121 1.77 -1.63 16.06
N GLU A 122 1.19 -1.57 14.87
CA GLU A 122 0.57 -2.70 14.20
C GLU A 122 1.61 -3.76 13.81
N LEU A 123 2.73 -3.35 13.19
CA LEU A 123 3.86 -4.25 12.90
C LEU A 123 4.46 -4.84 14.18
N LEU A 124 4.44 -4.09 15.29
CA LEU A 124 4.96 -4.57 16.56
C LEU A 124 4.03 -5.63 17.19
N LYS A 125 2.71 -5.61 16.93
CA LYS A 125 1.79 -6.65 17.44
C LYS A 125 2.15 -8.03 16.87
N THR A 126 2.50 -8.09 15.59
CA THR A 126 2.93 -9.33 14.93
C THR A 126 4.38 -9.71 15.31
N ALA A 127 5.27 -8.71 15.45
CA ALA A 127 6.66 -8.94 15.83
C ALA A 127 6.91 -9.29 17.31
N LYS A 128 5.95 -9.03 18.21
CA LYS A 128 6.04 -9.35 19.66
C LYS A 128 5.98 -10.85 19.99
N SER A 129 6.08 -11.71 19.00
CA SER A 129 5.99 -13.16 19.12
C SER A 129 7.24 -13.75 19.76
N GLU A 130 7.22 -13.82 21.10
CA GLU A 130 8.14 -14.54 21.99
C GLU A 130 9.65 -14.14 21.94
N PRO A 131 10.37 -14.20 23.09
CA PRO A 131 11.81 -14.00 23.10
C PRO A 131 12.50 -14.99 22.17
N THR A 132 13.11 -14.49 21.10
CA THR A 132 13.80 -15.31 20.11
C THR A 132 15.25 -15.48 20.51
N GLN A 133 15.77 -16.72 20.48
CA GLN A 133 17.19 -16.96 20.70
C GLN A 133 17.98 -16.56 19.47
N VAL A 134 18.72 -15.45 19.57
CA VAL A 134 19.54 -14.92 18.47
C VAL A 134 20.98 -15.45 18.48
N ALA A 135 21.45 -15.94 19.63
CA ALA A 135 22.72 -16.64 19.77
C ALA A 135 22.70 -17.56 21.00
N PRO A 136 23.64 -18.52 21.13
CA PRO A 136 23.75 -19.34 22.33
C PRO A 136 23.87 -18.48 23.59
N GLY A 137 22.88 -18.58 24.48
CA GLY A 137 22.82 -17.77 25.70
C GLY A 137 22.36 -16.32 25.51
N VAL A 138 21.94 -15.91 24.31
CA VAL A 138 21.39 -14.57 24.03
C VAL A 138 19.97 -14.69 23.49
N THR A 139 19.01 -14.15 24.22
CA THR A 139 17.63 -13.97 23.75
C THR A 139 17.36 -12.50 23.50
N ALA A 140 16.56 -12.22 22.48
CA ALA A 140 16.19 -10.88 22.05
C ALA A 140 14.68 -10.80 21.83
N ASN A 141 14.11 -9.65 22.15
CA ASN A 141 12.71 -9.34 21.90
C ASN A 141 12.58 -7.95 21.28
N VAL A 142 11.77 -7.83 20.23
CA VAL A 142 11.51 -6.53 19.59
C VAL A 142 10.50 -5.77 20.44
N VAL A 143 10.93 -4.62 20.96
CA VAL A 143 10.10 -3.78 21.85
C VAL A 143 9.68 -2.46 21.22
N GLY A 144 10.26 -2.10 20.06
CA GLY A 144 9.86 -0.90 19.34
C GLY A 144 10.30 -0.89 17.89
N LEU A 145 9.51 -0.22 17.06
CA LEU A 145 9.78 0.08 15.66
C LEU A 145 9.55 1.58 15.44
N SER A 146 10.39 2.22 14.65
CA SER A 146 10.32 3.65 14.37
C SER A 146 11.07 4.02 13.09
N ASP A 147 10.89 5.25 12.61
CA ASP A 147 11.67 5.79 11.51
C ASP A 147 13.15 5.96 11.92
N GLY A 148 14.04 5.31 11.19
CA GLY A 148 15.49 5.42 11.33
C GLY A 148 16.13 6.47 10.42
N GLY A 149 15.34 7.13 9.59
CA GLY A 149 15.78 8.08 8.58
C GLY A 149 16.32 7.39 7.32
N ASN A 150 16.33 8.11 6.19
CA ASN A 150 16.78 7.62 4.88
C ASN A 150 16.07 6.32 4.44
N GLY A 151 14.78 6.14 4.80
CA GLY A 151 13.98 4.97 4.46
C GLY A 151 14.31 3.70 5.28
N LYS A 152 15.14 3.82 6.33
CA LYS A 152 15.55 2.71 7.19
C LYS A 152 14.64 2.58 8.39
N ILE A 153 14.35 1.36 8.81
CA ILE A 153 13.55 1.08 10.00
C ILE A 153 14.50 0.99 11.20
N LYS A 154 14.23 1.77 12.24
CA LYS A 154 14.91 1.62 13.53
C LYS A 154 14.16 0.61 14.40
N VAL A 155 14.82 -0.51 14.66
CA VAL A 155 14.32 -1.61 15.48
C VAL A 155 14.96 -1.53 16.87
N THR A 156 14.13 -1.40 17.91
CA THR A 156 14.56 -1.38 19.30
C THR A 156 14.34 -2.75 19.92
N VAL A 157 15.41 -3.32 20.46
CA VAL A 157 15.46 -4.70 20.95
C VAL A 157 15.90 -4.72 22.41
N GLU A 158 15.15 -5.43 23.24
CA GLU A 158 15.64 -5.82 24.57
C GLU A 158 16.32 -7.18 24.46
N ALA A 159 17.51 -7.32 25.06
CA ALA A 159 18.24 -8.58 25.04
C ALA A 159 18.63 -9.05 26.44
N THR A 160 18.65 -10.37 26.60
CA THR A 160 19.09 -11.07 27.81
C THR A 160 20.29 -11.92 27.45
N VAL A 161 21.41 -11.71 28.13
CA VAL A 161 22.69 -12.40 27.90
C VAL A 161 23.00 -13.26 29.13
N LEU A 162 23.15 -14.57 28.93
CA LEU A 162 23.42 -15.55 29.98
C LEU A 162 22.46 -15.44 31.18
N GLY A 163 21.17 -15.21 30.90
CA GLY A 163 20.13 -15.04 31.92
C GLY A 163 20.05 -13.66 32.57
N THR A 164 20.93 -12.72 32.19
CA THR A 164 20.93 -11.33 32.69
C THR A 164 20.38 -10.37 31.63
N LYS A 165 19.30 -9.65 31.96
CA LYS A 165 18.73 -8.63 31.07
C LYS A 165 19.68 -7.43 30.96
N LEU A 166 19.94 -6.97 29.74
CA LEU A 166 20.72 -5.74 29.54
C LEU A 166 19.99 -4.53 30.13
N PRO A 167 20.72 -3.58 30.72
CA PRO A 167 20.13 -2.42 31.40
C PRO A 167 19.47 -1.44 30.42
N GLU A 168 19.94 -1.39 29.18
CA GLU A 168 19.39 -0.51 28.14
C GLU A 168 19.03 -1.32 26.87
N PRO A 169 17.90 -0.99 26.21
CA PRO A 169 17.55 -1.56 24.91
C PRO A 169 18.56 -1.16 23.83
N VAL A 170 18.84 -2.07 22.91
CA VAL A 170 19.74 -1.84 21.78
C VAL A 170 18.94 -1.50 20.54
N SER A 171 19.34 -0.43 19.83
CA SER A 171 18.72 -0.05 18.55
C SER A 171 19.55 -0.53 17.37
N VAL A 172 18.88 -1.05 16.34
CA VAL A 172 19.48 -1.48 15.07
C VAL A 172 18.76 -0.78 13.93
N LEU A 173 19.53 -0.21 13.00
CA LEU A 173 18.99 0.32 11.75
C LEU A 173 18.92 -0.80 10.71
N SER A 174 17.75 -0.96 10.10
CA SER A 174 17.49 -1.99 9.09
C SER A 174 17.11 -1.33 7.77
N SER A 175 17.87 -1.64 6.72
CA SER A 175 17.55 -1.28 5.35
C SER A 175 16.55 -2.30 4.78
N VAL A 176 15.54 -1.82 4.04
CA VAL A 176 14.57 -2.66 3.35
C VAL A 176 14.74 -2.48 1.84
N THR A 177 14.76 -3.59 1.11
CA THR A 177 14.91 -3.62 -0.34
C THR A 177 13.89 -4.56 -0.97
N VAL A 178 13.36 -4.19 -2.13
CA VAL A 178 12.49 -5.04 -2.93
C VAL A 178 13.31 -5.72 -4.02
N ILE A 179 13.08 -7.02 -4.20
CA ILE A 179 13.82 -7.87 -5.11
C ILE A 179 12.81 -8.62 -5.98
N ASP A 180 13.10 -8.67 -7.28
CA ASP A 180 12.30 -9.36 -8.29
C ASP A 180 10.80 -8.99 -8.32
N GLY A 181 10.42 -7.86 -7.70
CA GLY A 181 9.05 -7.34 -7.66
C GLY A 181 8.10 -8.09 -6.71
N ASP A 182 8.56 -9.08 -5.96
CA ASP A 182 7.72 -9.88 -5.06
C ASP A 182 8.38 -10.21 -3.71
N THR A 183 9.67 -9.90 -3.55
CA THR A 183 10.44 -10.31 -2.38
C THR A 183 10.92 -9.08 -1.60
N VAL A 184 10.52 -8.99 -0.33
CA VAL A 184 11.02 -7.99 0.61
C VAL A 184 12.25 -8.57 1.32
N ARG A 185 13.40 -7.93 1.13
CA ARG A 185 14.64 -8.24 1.84
C ARG A 185 14.93 -7.15 2.86
N VAL A 186 14.97 -7.53 4.13
CA VAL A 186 15.40 -6.67 5.24
C VAL A 186 16.84 -7.02 5.58
N LYS A 187 17.68 -6.02 5.78
CA LYS A 187 19.09 -6.17 6.14
C LYS A 187 19.45 -5.22 7.27
N ALA A 188 20.02 -5.72 8.35
CA ALA A 188 20.57 -4.88 9.40
C ALA A 188 21.87 -4.21 8.93
N ASP A 189 21.96 -2.89 9.04
CA ASP A 189 23.14 -2.12 8.61
C ASP A 189 24.30 -2.22 9.60
N GLY A 190 24.01 -2.60 10.85
CA GLY A 190 25.00 -2.77 11.90
C GLY A 190 24.61 -3.91 12.83
N LEU A 191 25.63 -4.61 13.33
CA LEU A 191 25.43 -5.64 14.34
C LEU A 191 25.32 -4.98 15.73
N PRO A 192 24.25 -5.21 16.49
CA PRO A 192 24.17 -4.75 17.87
C PRO A 192 25.29 -5.40 18.69
N LYS A 193 26.08 -4.56 19.40
CA LYS A 193 27.07 -5.05 20.36
C LYS A 193 26.35 -5.38 21.67
N PHE A 194 26.12 -6.66 21.93
CA PHE A 194 25.52 -7.12 23.19
C PHE A 194 26.60 -7.21 24.27
N GLY A 195 26.83 -6.13 25.01
CA GLY A 195 27.67 -6.15 26.22
C GLY A 195 29.11 -6.66 26.02
N GLY A 196 29.70 -6.48 24.83
CA GLY A 196 31.08 -6.90 24.53
C GLY A 196 31.25 -8.31 23.95
N VAL A 197 30.16 -9.05 23.72
CA VAL A 197 30.21 -10.35 23.03
C VAL A 197 30.23 -10.12 21.52
N GLU A 198 31.35 -10.45 20.86
CA GLU A 198 31.43 -10.56 19.41
C GLU A 198 30.72 -11.85 18.97
N ILE A 199 29.47 -11.73 18.56
CA ILE A 199 28.75 -12.84 17.93
C ILE A 199 29.33 -13.01 16.53
N ALA A 200 29.64 -14.25 16.15
CA ALA A 200 30.13 -14.57 14.82
C ALA A 200 29.23 -13.95 13.73
N GLU A 201 29.82 -13.10 12.88
CA GLU A 201 29.13 -12.25 11.89
C GLU A 201 28.19 -13.04 10.97
N SER A 202 28.56 -14.28 10.65
CA SER A 202 27.81 -15.20 9.80
C SER A 202 26.56 -15.79 10.47
N ARG A 203 26.52 -15.94 11.80
CA ARG A 203 25.33 -16.38 12.55
C ARG A 203 24.30 -15.26 12.67
N VAL A 204 24.76 -14.02 12.86
CA VAL A 204 23.85 -12.88 12.99
C VAL A 204 23.22 -12.52 11.65
N ARG A 205 24.00 -12.54 10.55
CA ARG A 205 23.44 -12.32 9.20
C ARG A 205 22.34 -13.31 8.83
N ALA A 206 22.42 -14.57 9.26
CA ALA A 206 21.36 -15.55 8.99
C ALA A 206 20.03 -15.23 9.69
N ILE A 207 20.03 -14.37 10.72
CA ILE A 207 18.86 -14.01 11.53
C ILE A 207 18.41 -12.57 11.23
N THR A 208 19.34 -11.66 10.92
CA THR A 208 19.04 -10.26 10.58
C THR A 208 18.68 -10.05 9.12
N ASP A 209 19.19 -10.90 8.22
CA ASP A 209 18.92 -10.79 6.79
C ASP A 209 17.72 -11.70 6.48
N PHE A 210 16.52 -11.15 6.67
CA PHE A 210 15.29 -11.85 6.38
C PHE A 210 14.80 -11.53 4.96
N GLN A 211 14.32 -12.56 4.27
CA GLN A 211 13.67 -12.42 2.97
C GLN A 211 12.29 -13.03 3.08
N GLN A 212 11.28 -12.21 2.88
CA GLN A 212 9.90 -12.66 2.75
C GLN A 212 9.47 -12.47 1.32
N LYS A 213 9.11 -13.58 0.68
CA LYS A 213 8.38 -13.53 -0.57
C LYS A 213 6.91 -13.23 -0.26
N ILE A 214 6.33 -12.27 -0.99
CA ILE A 214 4.92 -11.93 -0.93
C ILE A 214 4.24 -12.66 -2.09
N ASP A 215 3.78 -13.88 -1.81
CA ASP A 215 3.04 -14.67 -2.79
C ASP A 215 1.61 -14.14 -2.95
N GLY A 216 1.08 -14.22 -4.18
CA GLY A 216 -0.35 -13.97 -4.44
C GLY A 216 -0.74 -12.51 -4.66
N LEU A 217 0.20 -11.62 -5.05
CA LEU A 217 -0.17 -10.26 -5.48
C LEU A 217 -1.18 -10.34 -6.65
N PRO A 218 -2.39 -9.79 -6.50
CA PRO A 218 -3.45 -9.95 -7.48
C PRO A 218 -3.19 -9.13 -8.75
N GLY A 219 -3.81 -9.56 -9.84
CA GLY A 219 -3.96 -8.71 -11.04
C GLY A 219 -2.66 -8.30 -11.72
N GLY A 220 -1.52 -8.97 -11.50
CA GLY A 220 -0.25 -8.60 -12.15
C GLY A 220 0.45 -7.39 -11.53
N ILE A 221 0.13 -7.09 -10.26
CA ILE A 221 0.81 -6.08 -9.45
C ILE A 221 2.10 -6.66 -8.86
N GLN A 222 3.12 -5.82 -8.73
CA GLN A 222 4.42 -6.11 -8.14
C GLN A 222 4.78 -5.04 -7.11
N LEU A 223 5.57 -5.41 -6.11
CA LEU A 223 6.22 -4.48 -5.20
C LEU A 223 7.21 -3.61 -5.98
N ASP A 224 7.16 -2.30 -5.75
CA ASP A 224 8.12 -1.35 -6.28
C ASP A 224 9.11 -0.91 -5.19
N LYS A 225 8.59 -0.53 -4.02
CA LYS A 225 9.40 0.01 -2.92
C LYS A 225 8.79 -0.32 -1.56
N VAL A 226 9.66 -0.52 -0.57
CA VAL A 226 9.27 -0.58 0.85
C VAL A 226 10.25 0.26 1.63
N GLN A 227 9.76 1.19 2.44
CA GLN A 227 10.60 2.13 3.18
C GLN A 227 9.97 2.56 4.50
N ALA A 228 10.81 2.94 5.46
CA ALA A 228 10.34 3.61 6.67
C ALA A 228 9.87 5.03 6.34
N ALA A 229 8.75 5.42 6.95
CA ALA A 229 8.19 6.76 6.96
C ALA A 229 7.93 7.18 8.43
N PRO A 230 7.67 8.48 8.70
CA PRO A 230 7.46 8.96 10.07
C PRO A 230 6.34 8.24 10.83
N ASN A 231 5.28 7.84 10.13
CA ASN A 231 4.08 7.25 10.73
C ASN A 231 4.00 5.72 10.62
N GLY A 232 4.95 5.08 9.93
CA GLY A 232 4.88 3.65 9.67
C GLY A 232 5.80 3.21 8.55
N VAL A 233 5.60 1.99 8.06
CA VAL A 233 6.26 1.49 6.86
C VAL A 233 5.35 1.74 5.66
N GLU A 234 5.89 2.45 4.67
CA GLU A 234 5.22 2.72 3.39
C GLU A 234 5.64 1.65 2.39
N ILE A 235 4.64 1.09 1.71
CA ILE A 235 4.78 0.08 0.67
C ILE A 235 4.22 0.67 -0.61
N THR A 236 5.01 0.66 -1.67
CA THR A 236 4.61 1.08 -3.01
C THR A 236 4.55 -0.12 -3.93
N VAL A 237 3.49 -0.21 -4.72
CA VAL A 237 3.28 -1.26 -5.73
C VAL A 237 3.05 -0.65 -7.10
N LYS A 238 3.36 -1.41 -8.14
CA LYS A 238 3.10 -1.05 -9.54
C LYS A 238 2.70 -2.28 -10.35
N GLY A 239 1.91 -2.09 -11.39
CA GLY A 239 1.52 -3.15 -12.30
C GLY A 239 1.21 -2.62 -13.70
N SER A 240 1.23 -3.53 -14.66
CA SER A 240 0.87 -3.27 -16.06
C SER A 240 -0.16 -4.29 -16.53
N ASN A 241 -1.19 -3.85 -17.26
CA ASN A 241 -2.33 -4.69 -17.66
C ASN A 241 -3.02 -5.34 -16.45
N VAL A 242 -3.37 -4.50 -15.47
CA VAL A 242 -3.88 -4.94 -14.18
C VAL A 242 -5.37 -5.21 -14.26
N ARG A 243 -5.78 -6.45 -13.96
CA ARG A 243 -7.19 -6.82 -13.88
C ARG A 243 -7.79 -6.28 -12.57
N LEU A 244 -8.78 -5.41 -12.69
CA LEU A 244 -9.40 -4.72 -11.55
C LEU A 244 -10.66 -5.43 -11.04
N ALA A 245 -11.46 -5.98 -11.95
CA ALA A 245 -12.73 -6.62 -11.64
C ALA A 245 -13.06 -7.72 -12.66
N GLY A 246 -13.87 -8.69 -12.21
CA GLY A 246 -14.40 -9.82 -13.00
C GLY A 246 -13.87 -11.17 -12.55
#